data_AF-A0A165RYB7-F1
#
_entry.id   AF-A0A165RYB7-F1
#
_cell.length_a   1.000
_cell.length_b   1.000
_cell.length_c   1.000
_cell.angle_alpha   90.00
_cell.angle_beta   90.00
_cell.angle_gamma   90.00
#
_symmetry.space_group_name_H-M   'P 1'
#
loop_
_entity.id
_entity.type
_entity.pdbx_description
1 polymer ?
#
loop_
_entity_poly.entity_id
_entity_poly.type
_entity_poly.pdbx_seq_one_letter_code
_entity_poly.pdbx_strand_id
1 'polypeptide(L)'
;MTLPAPGGRPKDRVLTACELFGRDRIVAWCEALLSGSAGDDDPAWPDISWLGGTIGWPATWRRVWGARGLLHIGPPAHPEIVLDALSDDAWRVREMALKVIASHGIDDPRGAVETCTSDPYERVRYQAWRVLGHPDPGAASR
;
A
#
# COMPACT_ATOMS: atom_id res chain seq x y z
N MET A 1 16.08 19.43 8.21
CA MET A 1 16.32 17.98 7.98
C MET A 1 16.11 17.74 6.49
N THR A 2 17.07 17.11 5.81
CA THR A 2 17.09 17.10 4.33
C THR A 2 16.47 15.82 3.79
N LEU A 3 15.58 15.97 2.79
CA LEU A 3 15.02 14.85 2.04
C LEU A 3 16.12 13.98 1.41
N PRO A 4 15.86 12.67 1.19
CA PRO A 4 16.83 11.82 0.52
C PRO A 4 16.99 12.31 -0.93
N ALA A 5 18.18 12.13 -1.49
CA ALA A 5 18.52 12.67 -2.81
C ALA A 5 17.47 12.33 -3.89
N PRO A 6 17.16 13.27 -4.81
CA PRO A 6 16.27 12.99 -5.93
C PRO A 6 16.82 11.81 -6.75
N GLY A 7 15.96 10.81 -7.03
CA GLY A 7 16.33 9.60 -7.79
C GLY A 7 16.51 8.31 -6.97
N GLY A 8 16.53 8.36 -5.62
CA GLY A 8 16.53 7.15 -4.80
C GLY A 8 15.28 6.28 -5.01
N ARG A 9 15.43 4.94 -5.00
CA ARG A 9 14.29 4.03 -5.18
C ARG A 9 13.29 4.26 -4.04
N PRO A 10 11.97 4.20 -4.28
CA PRO A 10 10.98 4.44 -3.23
C PRO A 10 11.16 3.59 -1.97
N LYS A 11 11.62 2.33 -2.12
CA LYS A 11 12.00 1.46 -1.00
C LYS A 11 13.10 2.08 -0.13
N ASP A 12 14.17 2.61 -0.74
CA ASP A 12 15.29 3.17 0.02
C ASP A 12 14.83 4.41 0.81
N ARG A 13 13.99 5.25 0.21
CA ARG A 13 13.47 6.47 0.86
C ARG A 13 12.66 6.18 2.11
N VAL A 14 11.73 5.22 2.04
CA VAL A 14 10.87 4.89 3.18
C VAL A 14 11.65 4.20 4.30
N LEU A 15 12.69 3.42 3.96
CA LEU A 15 13.59 2.83 4.96
C LEU A 15 14.42 3.90 5.66
N THR A 16 14.97 4.87 4.94
CA THR A 16 15.62 6.04 5.56
C THR A 16 14.65 6.85 6.42
N ALA A 17 13.39 7.00 6.00
CA ALA A 17 12.38 7.66 6.83
C ALA A 17 12.16 6.91 8.16
N CYS A 18 12.16 5.56 8.13
CA CYS A 18 12.05 4.77 9.35
C CYS A 18 13.23 4.98 10.30
N GLU A 19 14.45 5.09 9.78
CA GLU A 19 15.66 5.37 10.57
C GLU A 19 15.58 6.75 11.24
N LEU A 20 15.02 7.74 10.55
CA LEU A 20 15.00 9.13 11.00
C LEU A 20 13.83 9.46 11.94
N PHE A 21 12.65 8.90 11.69
CA PHE A 21 11.42 9.25 12.40
C PHE A 21 10.89 8.13 13.29
N GLY A 22 11.53 6.95 13.27
CA GLY A 22 11.07 5.76 13.94
C GLY A 22 10.12 4.93 13.07
N ARG A 23 10.41 3.63 12.97
CA ARG A 23 9.63 2.68 12.16
C ARG A 23 8.13 2.72 12.46
N ASP A 24 7.76 2.65 13.73
CA ASP A 24 6.34 2.55 14.12
C ASP A 24 5.56 3.83 13.77
N ARG A 25 6.22 4.99 13.85
CA ARG A 25 5.65 6.26 13.39
C ARG A 25 5.40 6.24 11.88
N ILE A 26 6.32 5.71 11.08
CA ILE A 26 6.14 5.61 9.63
C ILE A 26 5.07 4.57 9.26
N VAL A 27 4.95 3.46 10.00
CA VAL A 27 3.85 2.50 9.82
C VAL A 27 2.50 3.18 10.08
N ALA A 28 2.35 3.85 11.23
CA ALA A 28 1.11 4.57 11.57
C ALA A 28 0.77 5.66 10.54
N TRP A 29 1.79 6.34 10.01
CA TRP A 29 1.59 7.31 8.93
C TRP A 29 1.07 6.65 7.65
N CYS A 30 1.67 5.53 7.23
CA CYS A 30 1.24 4.81 6.04
C CYS A 30 -0.20 4.29 6.16
N GLU A 31 -0.60 3.85 7.35
CA GLU A 31 -1.96 3.46 7.69
C GLU A 31 -2.93 4.65 7.64
N ALA A 32 -2.53 5.81 8.16
CA ALA A 32 -3.32 7.02 8.11
C ALA A 32 -3.53 7.51 6.67
N LEU A 33 -2.49 7.44 5.83
CA LEU A 33 -2.58 7.72 4.41
C LEU A 33 -3.49 6.72 3.70
N LEU A 34 -3.36 5.42 3.97
CA LEU A 34 -4.15 4.38 3.31
C LEU A 34 -5.65 4.47 3.65
N SER A 35 -5.98 4.71 4.92
CA SER A 35 -7.36 4.93 5.37
C SER A 35 -7.95 6.26 4.92
N GLY A 36 -7.12 7.19 4.42
CA GLY A 36 -7.53 8.53 4.06
C GLY A 36 -7.77 9.47 5.24
N SER A 37 -7.36 9.08 6.46
CA SER A 37 -7.45 9.91 7.65
C SER A 37 -6.37 11.00 7.73
N ALA A 38 -5.28 10.86 6.95
CA ALA A 38 -4.24 11.88 6.81
C ALA A 38 -4.16 12.46 5.38
N GLY A 39 -3.91 13.77 5.32
CA GLY A 39 -3.51 14.49 4.11
C GLY A 39 -2.03 14.28 3.77
N ASP A 40 -1.61 14.75 2.59
CA ASP A 40 -0.18 14.82 2.23
C ASP A 40 0.53 16.05 2.82
N ASP A 41 -0.24 17.02 3.32
CA ASP A 41 0.16 18.27 3.95
C ASP A 41 -0.11 18.30 5.46
N ASP A 42 -0.51 17.16 6.04
CA ASP A 42 -0.79 17.04 7.47
C ASP A 42 0.49 17.22 8.31
N PRO A 43 0.58 18.27 9.14
CA PRO A 43 1.78 18.58 9.91
C PRO A 43 2.09 17.54 11.01
N ALA A 44 1.14 16.66 11.33
CA ALA A 44 1.38 15.55 12.26
C ALA A 44 2.35 14.52 11.67
N TRP A 45 2.54 14.50 10.35
CA TRP A 45 3.30 13.48 9.65
C TRP A 45 4.50 14.06 8.87
N PRO A 46 5.50 13.21 8.52
CA PRO A 46 6.56 13.63 7.61
C PRO A 46 6.02 14.02 6.22
N ASP A 47 6.84 14.74 5.46
CA ASP A 47 6.55 15.07 4.07
C ASP A 47 6.42 13.81 3.20
N ILE A 48 5.32 13.67 2.45
CA ILE A 48 5.02 12.50 1.60
C ILE A 48 6.13 12.15 0.58
N SER A 49 7.03 13.09 0.27
CA SER A 49 8.21 12.84 -0.55
C SER A 49 9.19 11.82 0.05
N TRP A 50 9.15 11.58 1.37
CA TRP A 50 9.82 10.46 2.03
C TRP A 50 9.30 9.08 1.59
N LEU A 51 8.06 9.01 1.12
CA LEU A 51 7.50 7.81 0.48
C LEU A 51 7.73 7.80 -1.04
N GLY A 52 8.20 8.91 -1.62
CA GLY A 52 8.29 9.13 -3.07
C GLY A 52 7.07 9.80 -3.68
N GLY A 53 6.13 10.27 -2.85
CA GLY A 53 4.99 11.07 -3.29
C GLY A 53 5.32 12.55 -3.51
N THR A 54 4.30 13.31 -3.89
CA THR A 54 4.36 14.77 -4.05
C THR A 54 3.12 15.39 -3.42
N ILE A 55 3.30 16.50 -2.71
CA ILE A 55 2.19 17.28 -2.14
C ILE A 55 1.29 17.82 -3.25
N GLY A 56 -0.03 17.80 -3.03
CA GLY A 56 -1.05 18.28 -3.97
C GLY A 56 -1.47 17.23 -4.99
N TRP A 57 -0.97 15.99 -4.92
CA TRP A 57 -1.47 14.91 -5.75
C TRP A 57 -2.91 14.51 -5.38
N PRO A 58 -3.70 13.99 -6.34
CA PRO A 58 -5.04 13.49 -6.06
C PRO A 58 -5.04 12.53 -4.86
N ALA A 59 -6.08 12.61 -4.02
CA ALA A 59 -6.15 11.85 -2.77
C ALA A 59 -5.94 10.33 -2.95
N THR A 60 -6.32 9.78 -4.11
CA THR A 60 -6.09 8.37 -4.47
C THR A 60 -4.61 8.00 -4.45
N TRP A 61 -3.72 8.89 -4.91
CA TRP A 61 -2.27 8.63 -4.91
C TRP A 61 -1.70 8.56 -3.51
N ARG A 62 -2.22 9.36 -2.57
CA ARG A 62 -1.79 9.34 -1.17
C ARG A 62 -2.03 7.96 -0.55
N ARG A 63 -3.22 7.38 -0.79
CA ARG A 63 -3.56 6.03 -0.36
C ARG A 63 -2.68 4.96 -0.99
N VAL A 64 -2.39 5.08 -2.30
CA VAL A 64 -1.45 4.20 -3.01
C VAL A 64 -0.05 4.24 -2.36
N TRP A 65 0.44 5.43 -1.98
CA TRP A 65 1.73 5.57 -1.31
C TRP A 65 1.74 5.05 0.11
N GLY A 66 0.63 5.20 0.85
CA GLY A 66 0.46 4.55 2.16
C GLY A 66 0.62 3.04 2.05
N ALA A 67 -0.16 2.38 1.17
CA ALA A 67 -0.04 0.94 0.94
C ALA A 67 1.37 0.53 0.46
N ARG A 68 1.99 1.32 -0.41
CA ARG A 68 3.37 1.04 -0.89
C ARG A 68 4.42 1.20 0.21
N GLY A 69 4.24 2.14 1.13
CA GLY A 69 5.06 2.27 2.32
C GLY A 69 5.02 0.98 3.13
N LEU A 70 3.81 0.50 3.48
CA LEU A 70 3.62 -0.77 4.18
C LEU A 70 4.25 -1.96 3.44
N LEU A 71 4.12 -2.03 2.11
CA LEU A 71 4.78 -3.08 1.31
C LEU A 71 6.31 -3.13 1.55
N HIS A 72 6.95 -1.98 1.78
CA HIS A 72 8.40 -1.89 1.90
C HIS A 72 8.92 -1.88 3.35
N ILE A 73 8.13 -1.39 4.30
CA ILE A 73 8.52 -1.29 5.72
C ILE A 73 8.30 -2.63 6.44
N GLY A 74 7.19 -3.31 6.18
CA GLY A 74 6.74 -4.48 6.94
C GLY A 74 5.23 -4.49 7.19
N PRO A 75 4.73 -5.47 7.96
CA PRO A 75 3.30 -5.61 8.19
C PRO A 75 2.70 -4.35 8.84
N PRO A 76 1.42 -4.05 8.54
CA PRO A 76 0.68 -3.03 9.28
C PRO A 76 0.57 -3.41 10.76
N ALA A 77 0.44 -2.40 11.62
CA ALA A 77 0.00 -2.59 13.00
C ALA A 77 -1.51 -2.91 13.06
N HIS A 78 -2.27 -2.44 12.07
CA HIS A 78 -3.72 -2.56 11.94
C HIS A 78 -4.07 -3.24 10.60
N PRO A 79 -4.03 -4.58 10.50
CA PRO A 79 -4.27 -5.31 9.25
C PRO A 79 -5.63 -5.03 8.61
N GLU A 80 -6.65 -4.70 9.41
CA GLU A 80 -7.98 -4.32 8.96
C GLU A 80 -7.97 -3.13 8.01
N ILE A 81 -7.04 -2.17 8.15
CA ILE A 81 -6.92 -1.02 7.25
C ILE A 81 -6.53 -1.48 5.84
N VAL A 82 -5.68 -2.50 5.74
CA VAL A 82 -5.29 -3.09 4.44
C VAL A 82 -6.43 -3.90 3.84
N LEU A 83 -7.18 -4.62 4.66
CA LEU A 83 -8.35 -5.39 4.21
C LEU A 83 -9.47 -4.47 3.71
N ASP A 84 -9.78 -3.39 4.45
CA ASP A 84 -10.80 -2.41 4.05
C ASP A 84 -10.45 -1.72 2.73
N ALA A 85 -9.15 -1.51 2.46
CA ALA A 85 -8.64 -0.94 1.22
C ALA A 85 -8.90 -1.83 -0.03
N LEU A 86 -9.31 -3.09 0.15
CA LEU A 86 -9.77 -3.96 -0.95
C LEU A 86 -11.12 -3.51 -1.54
N SER A 87 -11.84 -2.62 -0.86
CA SER A 87 -13.09 -2.02 -1.35
C SER A 87 -12.92 -0.59 -1.88
N ASP A 88 -11.69 -0.07 -1.99
CA ASP A 88 -11.43 1.30 -2.42
C ASP A 88 -11.90 1.53 -3.87
N ASP A 89 -12.50 2.70 -4.15
CA ASP A 89 -12.93 3.09 -5.49
C ASP A 89 -11.78 3.04 -6.52
N ALA A 90 -10.57 3.43 -6.11
CA ALA A 90 -9.39 3.43 -6.95
C ALA A 90 -8.78 2.04 -7.04
N TRP A 91 -8.87 1.40 -8.21
CA TRP A 91 -8.34 0.05 -8.45
C TRP A 91 -6.86 -0.11 -8.08
N ARG A 92 -6.07 0.96 -8.15
CA ARG A 92 -4.65 0.93 -7.82
C ARG A 92 -4.39 0.85 -6.31
N VAL A 93 -5.32 1.32 -5.48
CA VAL A 93 -5.29 1.12 -4.03
C VAL A 93 -5.55 -0.36 -3.73
N ARG A 94 -6.63 -0.93 -4.31
CA ARG A 94 -6.95 -2.37 -4.18
C ARG A 94 -5.78 -3.26 -4.60
N GLU A 95 -5.18 -2.97 -5.77
CA GLU A 95 -3.99 -3.69 -6.26
C GLU A 95 -2.82 -3.63 -5.26
N MET A 96 -2.59 -2.47 -4.64
CA MET A 96 -1.50 -2.33 -3.67
C MET A 96 -1.80 -3.02 -2.35
N ALA A 97 -3.04 -2.96 -1.86
CA ALA A 97 -3.47 -3.69 -0.67
C ALA A 97 -3.23 -5.20 -0.82
N LEU A 98 -3.62 -5.80 -1.96
CA LEU A 98 -3.35 -7.21 -2.25
C LEU A 98 -1.85 -7.56 -2.23
N LYS A 99 -0.98 -6.66 -2.69
CA LYS A 99 0.48 -6.87 -2.61
C LYS A 99 0.99 -6.83 -1.17
N VAL A 100 0.44 -5.96 -0.33
CA VAL A 100 0.78 -5.90 1.10
C VAL A 100 0.34 -7.19 1.78
N ILE A 101 -0.89 -7.65 1.52
CA ILE A 101 -1.42 -8.93 2.03
C ILE A 101 -0.51 -10.09 1.63
N ALA A 102 -0.20 -10.23 0.34
CA ALA A 102 0.68 -11.29 -0.14
C ALA A 102 2.10 -11.23 0.46
N SER A 103 2.66 -10.03 0.60
CA SER A 103 4.04 -9.85 1.06
C SER A 103 4.21 -10.18 2.55
N HIS A 104 3.17 -9.95 3.35
CA HIS A 104 3.25 -10.01 4.81
C HIS A 104 2.36 -11.09 5.43
N GLY A 105 1.68 -11.88 4.61
CA GLY A 105 0.83 -12.99 5.08
C GLY A 105 -0.32 -12.51 5.96
N ILE A 106 -1.01 -11.44 5.56
CA ILE A 106 -2.15 -10.91 6.32
C ILE A 106 -3.34 -11.88 6.20
N ASP A 107 -3.86 -12.32 7.34
CA ASP A 107 -5.06 -13.14 7.41
C ASP A 107 -6.30 -12.37 6.92
N ASP A 108 -7.13 -13.03 6.10
CA ASP A 108 -8.39 -12.50 5.58
C ASP A 108 -9.58 -13.37 6.03
N PRO A 109 -10.00 -13.27 7.30
CA PRO A 109 -11.05 -14.13 7.85
C PRO A 109 -12.43 -13.89 7.23
N ARG A 110 -12.61 -12.78 6.48
CA ARG A 110 -13.88 -12.40 5.85
C ARG A 110 -13.93 -12.74 4.36
N GLY A 111 -12.83 -13.23 3.77
CA GLY A 111 -12.75 -13.56 2.35
C GLY A 111 -12.87 -12.34 1.43
N ALA A 112 -12.38 -11.16 1.86
CA ALA A 112 -12.35 -9.96 1.03
C ALA A 112 -11.50 -10.16 -0.25
N VAL A 113 -10.40 -10.93 -0.17
CA VAL A 113 -9.52 -11.24 -1.31
C VAL A 113 -10.26 -12.02 -2.39
N GLU A 114 -11.16 -12.94 -2.01
CA GLU A 114 -11.97 -13.73 -2.95
C GLU A 114 -12.81 -12.81 -3.86
N THR A 115 -13.36 -11.73 -3.31
CA THR A 115 -14.15 -10.75 -4.07
C THR A 115 -13.31 -10.08 -5.16
N CYS A 116 -12.03 -9.84 -4.91
CA CYS A 116 -11.12 -9.22 -5.88
C CYS A 116 -10.78 -10.13 -7.07
N THR A 117 -11.08 -11.43 -7.03
CA THR A 117 -10.88 -12.34 -8.18
C THR A 117 -11.80 -12.01 -9.36
N SER A 118 -12.88 -11.27 -9.10
CA SER A 118 -13.85 -10.81 -10.10
C SER A 118 -13.78 -9.30 -10.35
N ASP A 119 -12.72 -8.64 -9.89
CA ASP A 119 -12.53 -7.19 -10.07
C ASP A 119 -12.54 -6.80 -11.56
N PRO A 120 -13.13 -5.65 -11.95
CA PRO A 120 -13.11 -5.20 -13.35
C PRO A 120 -11.70 -5.03 -13.92
N TYR A 121 -10.69 -4.75 -13.09
CA TYR A 121 -9.31 -4.53 -13.51
C TYR A 121 -8.48 -5.81 -13.40
N GLU A 122 -7.94 -6.26 -14.53
CA GLU A 122 -7.11 -7.48 -14.63
C GLU A 122 -5.96 -7.52 -13.63
N ARG A 123 -5.30 -6.39 -13.41
CA ARG A 123 -4.18 -6.31 -12.45
C ARG A 123 -4.60 -6.59 -11.02
N VAL A 124 -5.83 -6.23 -10.64
CA VAL A 124 -6.37 -6.53 -9.31
C VAL A 124 -6.67 -8.03 -9.20
N ARG A 125 -7.37 -8.59 -10.21
CA ARG A 125 -7.65 -10.04 -10.27
C ARG A 125 -6.37 -10.88 -10.17
N TYR A 126 -5.33 -10.50 -10.91
CA TYR A 126 -4.04 -11.17 -10.87
C TYR A 126 -3.41 -11.17 -9.48
N GLN A 127 -3.43 -10.05 -8.75
CA GLN A 127 -2.89 -10.04 -7.38
C GLN A 127 -3.76 -10.86 -6.42
N ALA A 128 -5.09 -10.87 -6.60
CA ALA A 128 -5.99 -11.67 -5.77
C ALA A 128 -5.70 -13.17 -5.93
N TRP A 129 -5.56 -13.66 -7.17
CA TRP A 129 -5.16 -15.04 -7.43
C TRP A 129 -3.80 -15.38 -6.83
N ARG A 130 -2.84 -14.46 -6.87
CA ARG A 130 -1.53 -14.66 -6.22
C ARG A 130 -1.62 -14.79 -4.71
N VAL A 131 -2.47 -14.01 -4.05
CA VAL A 131 -2.70 -14.13 -2.60
C VAL A 131 -3.31 -15.50 -2.28
N LEU A 132 -4.28 -15.95 -3.07
CA LEU A 132 -4.99 -17.22 -2.87
C LEU A 132 -4.20 -18.45 -3.35
N GLY A 133 -3.04 -18.27 -3.97
CA GLY A 133 -2.25 -19.36 -4.53
C GLY A 133 -2.88 -20.03 -5.76
N HIS A 134 -3.81 -19.36 -6.44
CA HIS A 134 -4.39 -19.86 -7.68
C HIS A 134 -3.38 -19.77 -8.84
N PRO A 135 -3.40 -20.74 -9.79
CA PRO A 135 -2.65 -20.62 -11.02
C PRO A 135 -3.14 -19.40 -11.82
N ASP A 136 -2.20 -18.66 -12.42
CA ASP A 136 -2.52 -17.54 -13.32
C ASP A 136 -3.46 -18.05 -14.44
N PRO A 137 -4.70 -17.57 -14.55
CA PRO A 137 -5.63 -18.05 -15.57
C PRO A 137 -5.21 -17.66 -16.99
N GLY A 138 -4.24 -16.76 -17.15
CA GLY A 138 -3.56 -16.52 -18.43
C GLY A 138 -2.50 -17.56 -18.80
N ALA A 139 -2.16 -18.48 -17.89
CA ALA A 139 -1.24 -19.59 -18.14
C ALA A 139 -1.91 -20.81 -18.78
N ALA A 140 -3.23 -20.96 -18.65
CA ALA A 140 -3.99 -22.09 -19.21
C ALA A 140 -4.30 -21.94 -20.72
N SER A 141 -3.82 -20.88 -21.37
CA SER A 141 -4.11 -20.58 -22.79
C SER A 141 -2.86 -20.32 -23.65
N ARG A 142 -1.68 -20.81 -23.23
CA ARG A 142 -0.43 -20.75 -24.01
C ARG A 142 0.12 -22.13 -24.32
#